data_AF-A0A957Y1M1-F1
#
_entry.id   AF-A0A957Y1M1-F1
#
_cell.length_a   1.000
_cell.length_b   1.000
_cell.length_c   1.000
_cell.angle_alpha   90.00
_cell.angle_beta   90.00
_cell.angle_gamma   90.00
#
_symmetry.space_group_name_H-M   'P 1'
#
loop_
_entity.id
_entity.type
_entity.pdbx_description
1 polymer ?
#
loop_
_entity_poly.entity_id
_entity_poly.type
_entity_poly.pdbx_seq_one_letter_code
_entity_poly.pdbx_strand_id
1 'polypeptide(L)'
;MTASLFFCIALVGAGGKSTLLFRLGSELAATGRQTLLSTTTKIWTHQMDQAPFAVTNTSEALLAGKLPVALRGHRQALALAGPSSEAGKMQGLSPETVCRLAALSDVHAVVVEADGSRERPLKAPAEHEPVIPSCATHVINVIGMGVLGKPLNSDWVHRPERAAQLTGLRLDEPITSEALARLAAQPAGGLKGHPPGAQSLLYLNLKGSDAPATLDAARQIARAVLSQPTASEQTYRAVL
;
A
#
# COMPACT_ATOMS: atom_id res chain seq x y z
N MET A 1 20.15 25.02 2.08
CA MET A 1 19.51 23.81 2.66
C MET A 1 18.20 23.62 1.93
N THR A 2 18.15 22.73 0.93
CA THR A 2 16.87 22.32 0.33
C THR A 2 16.06 21.65 1.44
N ALA A 3 14.89 22.21 1.79
CA ALA A 3 13.95 21.52 2.66
C ALA A 3 13.70 20.14 2.05
N SER A 4 14.21 19.09 2.69
CA SER A 4 13.94 17.72 2.24
C SER A 4 12.45 17.50 2.46
N LEU A 5 11.68 17.49 1.37
CA LEU A 5 10.26 17.15 1.41
C LEU A 5 10.12 15.79 2.12
N PHE A 6 9.37 15.79 3.22
CA PHE A 6 9.01 14.58 3.95
C PHE A 6 7.95 13.80 3.16
N PHE A 7 8.12 12.49 3.04
CA PHE A 7 7.17 11.62 2.35
C PHE A 7 6.62 10.59 3.32
N CYS A 8 5.30 10.57 3.51
CA CYS A 8 4.59 9.43 4.09
C CYS A 8 3.72 8.80 3.01
N ILE A 9 4.04 7.56 2.65
CA ILE A 9 3.44 6.82 1.55
C ILE A 9 2.67 5.63 2.11
N ALA A 10 1.35 5.65 1.99
CA ALA A 10 0.49 4.53 2.36
C ALA A 10 0.23 3.62 1.16
N LEU A 11 0.46 2.32 1.32
CA LEU A 11 0.14 1.29 0.32
C LEU A 11 -1.18 0.63 0.70
N VAL A 12 -2.14 0.67 -0.22
CA VAL A 12 -3.47 0.05 -0.07
C VAL A 12 -3.73 -0.90 -1.24
N GLY A 13 -4.77 -1.73 -1.13
CA GLY A 13 -5.15 -2.65 -2.21
C GLY A 13 -4.51 -4.04 -2.08
N ALA A 14 -4.08 -4.61 -3.20
CA ALA A 14 -3.74 -6.03 -3.29
C ALA A 14 -2.73 -6.33 -4.41
N GLY A 15 -2.08 -7.49 -4.36
CA GLY A 15 -1.15 -7.90 -5.41
C GLY A 15 0.21 -7.19 -5.37
N GLY A 16 0.98 -7.38 -4.29
CA GLY A 16 2.40 -6.98 -4.23
C GLY A 16 2.75 -5.85 -3.27
N LYS A 17 1.82 -5.43 -2.39
CA LYS A 17 2.05 -4.35 -1.42
C LYS A 17 3.30 -4.54 -0.57
N SER A 18 3.50 -5.71 0.02
CA SER A 18 4.67 -5.96 0.87
C SER A 18 5.97 -5.94 0.06
N THR A 19 5.98 -6.47 -1.17
CA THR A 19 7.15 -6.33 -2.06
C THR A 19 7.44 -4.87 -2.38
N LEU A 20 6.39 -4.09 -2.68
CA LEU A 20 6.51 -2.66 -2.96
C LEU A 20 6.97 -1.87 -1.72
N LEU A 21 6.52 -2.24 -0.52
CA LEU A 21 6.94 -1.66 0.76
C LEU A 21 8.47 -1.70 0.92
N PHE A 22 9.06 -2.89 0.81
CA PHE A 22 10.52 -3.06 0.96
C PHE A 22 11.29 -2.45 -0.21
N ARG A 23 10.79 -2.60 -1.44
CA ARG A 23 11.46 -2.06 -2.63
C ARG A 23 11.50 -0.53 -2.60
N LEU A 24 10.35 0.11 -2.42
CA LEU A 24 10.23 1.57 -2.34
C LEU A 24 11.03 2.12 -1.15
N GLY A 25 10.97 1.42 -0.01
CA GLY A 25 11.81 1.74 1.14
C GLY A 25 13.29 1.76 0.79
N SER A 26 13.76 0.76 0.04
CA SER A 26 15.19 0.60 -0.27
C SER A 26 15.65 1.66 -1.26
N GLU A 27 14.81 1.99 -2.24
CA GLU A 27 15.06 3.08 -3.19
C GLU A 27 15.10 4.44 -2.49
N LEU A 28 14.17 4.71 -1.57
CA LEU A 28 14.19 5.93 -0.75
C LEU A 28 15.47 6.00 0.10
N ALA A 29 15.85 4.91 0.76
CA ALA A 29 17.07 4.84 1.55
C ALA A 29 18.34 5.08 0.71
N ALA A 30 18.37 4.56 -0.52
CA ALA A 30 19.46 4.78 -1.48
C ALA A 30 19.59 6.25 -1.92
N THR A 31 18.52 7.05 -1.86
CA THR A 31 18.59 8.53 -2.06
C THR A 31 19.17 9.28 -0.86
N GLY A 32 19.60 8.58 0.18
CA GLY A 32 20.15 9.16 1.39
C GLY A 32 19.12 9.48 2.47
N ARG A 33 17.83 9.17 2.25
CA ARG A 33 16.76 9.38 3.24
C ARG A 33 16.83 8.31 4.33
N GLN A 34 16.49 8.70 5.55
CA GLN A 34 16.24 7.76 6.63
C GLN A 34 14.77 7.33 6.55
N THR A 35 14.54 6.06 6.20
CA THR A 35 13.23 5.56 5.81
C THR A 35 12.67 4.56 6.80
N LEU A 36 11.53 4.90 7.39
CA LEU A 36 10.74 4.00 8.22
C LEU A 36 9.83 3.12 7.35
N LEU A 37 9.88 1.82 7.56
CA LEU A 37 8.91 0.85 7.07
C LEU A 37 7.96 0.45 8.19
N SER A 38 6.67 0.30 7.88
CA SER A 38 5.71 -0.26 8.82
C SER A 38 4.48 -0.86 8.13
N THR A 39 3.56 -1.38 8.93
CA THR A 39 2.20 -1.71 8.53
C THR A 39 1.24 -1.32 9.64
N THR A 40 -0.01 -0.98 9.29
CA THR A 40 -1.10 -0.82 10.27
C THR A 40 -1.93 -2.10 10.44
N THR A 41 -1.59 -3.14 9.69
CA THR A 41 -2.23 -4.47 9.77
C THR A 41 -1.19 -5.54 10.11
N LYS A 42 -1.56 -6.82 9.99
CA LYS A 42 -0.65 -7.92 10.28
C LYS A 42 0.26 -8.20 9.09
N ILE A 43 1.54 -8.45 9.35
CA ILE A 43 2.54 -8.86 8.35
C ILE A 43 3.13 -10.22 8.73
N TRP A 44 3.50 -11.05 7.76
CA TRP A 44 4.16 -12.32 8.06
C TRP A 44 5.61 -12.12 8.51
N THR A 45 6.06 -12.97 9.43
CA THR A 45 7.43 -12.91 9.97
C THR A 45 8.49 -13.10 8.89
N HIS A 46 8.30 -14.03 7.95
CA HIS A 46 9.26 -14.27 6.85
C HIS A 46 9.43 -13.07 5.92
N GLN A 47 8.49 -12.11 5.92
CA GLN A 47 8.61 -10.91 5.10
C GLN A 47 9.56 -9.89 5.75
N MET A 48 9.80 -9.99 7.06
CA MET A 48 10.65 -9.05 7.81
C MET A 48 12.12 -9.13 7.41
N ASP A 49 12.57 -10.29 6.93
CA ASP A 49 13.97 -10.54 6.53
C ASP A 49 14.41 -9.67 5.33
N GLN A 50 13.46 -9.01 4.67
CA GLN A 50 13.73 -8.04 3.60
C GLN A 50 14.16 -6.66 4.12
N ALA A 51 13.93 -6.36 5.40
CA ALA A 51 14.42 -5.13 6.03
C ALA A 51 15.82 -5.37 6.64
N PRO A 52 16.75 -4.41 6.52
CA PRO A 52 18.09 -4.53 7.10
C PRO A 52 18.08 -4.50 8.63
N PHE A 53 17.02 -3.96 9.23
CA PHE A 53 16.83 -3.91 10.67
C PHE A 53 15.34 -3.84 11.01
N ALA A 54 14.93 -4.53 12.08
CA ALA A 54 13.57 -4.48 12.60
C ALA A 54 13.55 -4.13 14.10
N VAL A 55 12.73 -3.15 14.49
CA VAL A 55 12.42 -2.82 15.88
C VAL A 55 11.02 -3.37 16.17
N THR A 56 10.91 -4.32 17.10
CA THR A 56 9.64 -4.98 17.44
C THR A 56 9.50 -5.21 18.94
N ASN A 57 8.28 -5.51 19.39
CA ASN A 57 7.96 -5.90 20.77
C ASN A 57 8.40 -4.84 21.80
N THR A 58 8.16 -3.58 21.48
CA THR A 58 8.57 -2.43 22.28
C THR A 58 7.41 -1.45 22.41
N SER A 59 7.29 -0.81 23.58
CA SER A 59 6.38 0.32 23.74
C SER A 59 6.73 1.44 22.76
N GLU A 60 5.78 2.33 22.50
CA GLU A 60 6.01 3.47 21.61
C GLU A 60 7.21 4.32 22.02
N ALA A 61 7.37 4.61 23.31
CA ALA A 61 8.51 5.37 23.82
C ALA A 61 9.84 4.68 23.49
N LEU A 62 9.88 3.35 23.57
CA LEU A 62 11.06 2.56 23.20
C LEU A 62 11.27 2.52 21.68
N LEU A 63 10.20 2.46 20.87
CA LEU A 63 10.29 2.61 19.42
C LEU A 63 10.91 3.97 19.06
N ALA A 64 10.42 5.06 19.66
CA ALA A 64 10.93 6.40 19.43
C ALA A 64 12.40 6.57 19.86
N GLY A 65 12.86 5.85 20.88
CA GLY A 65 14.26 5.85 21.30
C GLY A 65 15.19 5.01 20.40
N LYS A 66 14.73 3.85 19.93
CA LYS A 66 15.55 2.90 19.15
C LYS A 66 15.56 3.21 17.65
N LEU A 67 14.45 3.71 17.11
CA LEU A 67 14.30 3.96 15.67
C LEU A 67 15.36 4.93 15.12
N PRO A 68 15.67 6.07 15.77
CA PRO A 68 16.75 6.97 15.32
C PRO A 68 18.10 6.28 15.19
N VAL A 69 18.45 5.44 16.16
CA VAL A 69 19.72 4.70 16.16
C VAL A 69 19.77 3.72 14.98
N ALA A 70 18.68 2.95 14.78
CA ALA A 70 18.57 2.03 13.65
C ALA A 70 18.66 2.75 12.30
N LEU A 71 17.97 3.89 12.16
CA LEU A 71 17.97 4.67 10.92
C LEU A 71 19.33 5.32 10.62
N ARG A 72 20.09 5.75 11.63
CA ARG A 72 21.46 6.27 11.43
C ARG A 72 22.42 5.16 10.98
N GLY A 73 22.27 3.94 11.49
CA GLY A 73 23.12 2.80 11.13
C GLY A 73 22.77 2.16 9.79
N HIS A 74 21.48 2.01 9.48
CA HIS A 74 21.00 1.20 8.35
C HIS A 74 20.29 2.01 7.25
N ARG A 75 20.00 3.31 7.49
CA ARG A 75 19.14 4.18 6.65
C ARG A 75 17.70 3.70 6.46
N GLN A 76 17.39 2.45 6.75
CA GLN A 76 16.06 1.88 6.70
C GLN A 76 15.83 1.02 7.95
N ALA A 77 14.62 1.08 8.52
CA ALA A 77 14.22 0.21 9.61
C ALA A 77 12.73 -0.12 9.53
N LEU A 78 12.37 -1.37 9.83
CA LEU A 78 10.98 -1.83 9.99
C LEU A 78 10.54 -1.67 11.45
N ALA A 79 9.43 -0.99 11.71
CA ALA A 79 8.85 -0.88 13.05
C ALA A 79 7.49 -1.58 13.13
N LEU A 80 7.31 -2.44 14.13
CA LEU A 80 6.10 -3.22 14.37
C LEU A 80 5.78 -3.25 15.87
N ALA A 81 4.50 -3.44 16.23
CA ALA A 81 4.07 -3.46 17.62
C ALA A 81 4.60 -4.70 18.37
N GLY A 82 4.73 -5.83 17.69
CA GLY A 82 5.17 -7.10 18.28
C GLY A 82 4.46 -8.31 17.65
N PRO A 83 4.50 -9.48 18.30
CA PRO A 83 3.78 -10.67 17.84
C PRO A 83 2.27 -10.43 17.76
N SER A 84 1.60 -11.00 16.76
CA SER A 84 0.15 -11.02 16.68
C SER A 84 -0.43 -12.28 17.32
N SER A 85 -1.75 -12.33 17.50
CA SER A 85 -2.45 -13.56 17.92
C SER A 85 -2.46 -14.66 16.86
N GLU A 86 -2.17 -14.34 15.60
CA GLU A 86 -2.03 -15.33 14.53
C GLU A 86 -0.59 -15.83 14.45
N ALA A 87 -0.41 -17.15 14.46
CA ALA A 87 0.89 -17.77 14.37
C ALA A 87 1.62 -17.33 13.08
N GLY A 88 2.90 -16.97 13.22
CA GLY A 88 3.74 -16.52 12.11
C GLY A 88 3.48 -15.08 11.64
N LYS A 89 2.64 -14.30 12.34
CA LYS A 89 2.39 -12.90 12.00
C LYS A 89 2.75 -11.93 13.12
N MET A 90 3.22 -10.76 12.72
CA MET A 90 3.47 -9.61 13.58
C MET A 90 2.33 -8.60 13.47
N GLN A 91 2.02 -7.96 14.58
CA GLN A 91 1.05 -6.88 14.69
C GLN A 91 1.68 -5.57 14.21
N GLY A 92 1.01 -4.90 13.28
CA GLY A 92 1.34 -3.55 12.84
C GLY A 92 1.10 -2.48 13.90
N LEU A 93 1.64 -1.29 13.66
CA LEU A 93 1.48 -0.12 14.50
C LEU A 93 0.09 0.52 14.32
N SER A 94 -0.40 1.25 15.32
CA SER A 94 -1.59 2.09 15.10
C SER A 94 -1.27 3.26 14.14
N PRO A 95 -2.25 3.78 13.37
CA PRO A 95 -2.06 4.96 12.52
C PRO A 95 -1.45 6.16 13.25
N GLU A 96 -1.87 6.37 14.49
CA GLU A 96 -1.41 7.49 15.32
C GLU A 96 0.05 7.28 15.73
N THR A 97 0.43 6.04 16.03
CA THR A 97 1.82 5.67 16.33
C THR A 97 2.72 5.91 15.10
N VAL A 98 2.25 5.53 13.90
CA VAL A 98 2.97 5.81 12.66
C VAL A 98 3.20 7.31 12.49
N CYS A 99 2.18 8.15 12.74
CA CYS A 99 2.34 9.60 12.63
C CYS A 99 3.24 10.21 13.71
N ARG A 100 3.26 9.66 14.93
CA ARG A 100 4.19 10.11 15.97
C ARG A 100 5.64 9.77 15.63
N LEU A 101 5.89 8.57 15.10
CA LEU A 101 7.23 8.19 14.63
C LEU A 101 7.65 8.99 13.39
N ALA A 102 6.72 9.28 12.47
CA ALA A 102 6.94 10.13 11.31
C ALA A 102 7.43 11.54 11.67
N ALA A 103 7.04 12.05 12.84
CA ALA A 103 7.40 13.40 13.31
C ALA A 103 8.81 13.47 13.94
N LEU A 104 9.50 12.33 14.08
CA LEU A 104 10.89 12.32 14.57
C LEU A 104 11.83 12.94 13.52
N SER A 105 12.77 13.76 13.96
CA SER A 105 13.73 14.45 13.08
C SER A 105 14.60 13.51 12.24
N ASP A 106 14.85 12.30 12.73
CA ASP A 106 15.62 11.26 12.04
C ASP A 106 14.80 10.47 11.00
N VAL A 107 13.50 10.76 10.85
CA VAL A 107 12.63 10.08 9.89
C VAL A 107 12.37 11.03 8.72
N HIS A 108 13.00 10.75 7.59
CA HIS A 108 12.88 11.57 6.38
C HIS A 108 11.80 11.04 5.43
N ALA A 109 11.47 9.76 5.52
CA ALA A 109 10.38 9.14 4.78
C ALA A 109 9.76 7.97 5.54
N VAL A 110 8.49 7.70 5.25
CA VAL A 110 7.71 6.57 5.77
C VAL A 110 7.05 5.85 4.61
N VAL A 111 7.14 4.52 4.59
CA VAL A 111 6.31 3.68 3.73
C VAL A 111 5.54 2.72 4.63
N VAL A 112 4.21 2.66 4.48
CA VAL A 112 3.33 1.90 5.37
C VAL A 112 2.31 1.09 4.59
N GLU A 113 2.21 -0.21 4.86
CA GLU A 113 1.10 -1.03 4.34
C GLU A 113 -0.15 -0.83 5.22
N ALA A 114 -1.22 -0.29 4.64
CA ALA A 114 -2.39 0.21 5.37
C ALA A 114 -3.62 -0.73 5.34
N ASP A 115 -3.52 -1.89 4.68
CA ASP A 115 -4.57 -2.91 4.67
C ASP A 115 -4.05 -4.32 4.32
N GLY A 116 -4.82 -5.35 4.72
CA GLY A 116 -4.52 -6.75 4.38
C GLY A 116 -5.30 -7.24 3.16
N SER A 117 -4.66 -8.02 2.29
CA SER A 117 -5.32 -8.61 1.11
C SER A 117 -5.49 -10.13 1.15
N ARG A 118 -5.03 -10.81 2.22
CA ARG A 118 -4.93 -12.29 2.29
C ARG A 118 -4.24 -12.88 1.06
N GLU A 119 -3.17 -12.23 0.61
CA GLU A 119 -2.35 -12.65 -0.54
C GLU A 119 -3.09 -12.72 -1.89
N ARG A 120 -4.32 -12.22 -1.97
CA ARG A 120 -5.03 -12.09 -3.25
C ARG A 120 -4.44 -10.95 -4.10
N PRO A 121 -4.50 -11.07 -5.44
CA PRO A 121 -4.04 -10.03 -6.36
C PRO A 121 -4.97 -8.82 -6.45
N LEU A 122 -6.26 -8.98 -6.14
CA LEU A 122 -7.24 -7.89 -6.10
C LEU A 122 -8.01 -7.90 -4.77
N LYS A 123 -8.51 -6.73 -4.34
CA LYS A 123 -9.46 -6.65 -3.23
C LYS A 123 -10.43 -5.49 -3.36
N ALA A 124 -11.58 -5.62 -2.71
CA ALA A 124 -12.41 -4.49 -2.32
C ALA A 124 -12.20 -4.16 -0.83
N PRO A 125 -12.07 -2.87 -0.45
CA PRO A 125 -11.89 -2.49 0.95
C PRO A 125 -13.15 -2.77 1.78
N ALA A 126 -13.03 -3.36 2.96
CA ALA A 126 -14.13 -3.48 3.93
C ALA A 126 -14.52 -2.12 4.52
N GLU A 127 -15.57 -2.04 5.33
CA GLU A 127 -16.00 -0.81 6.00
C GLU A 127 -14.90 -0.16 6.86
N HIS A 128 -14.17 -0.96 7.65
CA HIS A 128 -13.07 -0.51 8.51
C HIS A 128 -11.72 -0.39 7.78
N GLU A 129 -11.65 -0.70 6.48
CA GLU A 129 -10.43 -0.59 5.67
C GLU A 129 -10.56 0.55 4.63
N PRO A 130 -9.42 1.10 4.17
CA PRO A 130 -8.06 0.92 4.69
C PRO A 130 -7.81 1.72 5.97
N VAL A 131 -6.78 1.34 6.73
CA VAL A 131 -6.38 1.98 7.98
C VAL A 131 -5.18 2.89 7.70
N ILE A 132 -5.43 3.98 6.98
CA ILE A 132 -4.40 4.93 6.49
C ILE A 132 -4.03 5.95 7.58
N PRO A 133 -2.74 6.17 7.89
CA PRO A 133 -2.30 7.25 8.77
C PRO A 133 -2.67 8.63 8.23
N SER A 134 -3.17 9.52 9.08
CA SER A 134 -3.60 10.87 8.68
C SER A 134 -2.46 11.76 8.14
N CYS A 135 -1.23 11.45 8.52
CA CYS A 135 -0.01 12.09 8.02
C CYS A 135 0.42 11.59 6.62
N ALA A 136 -0.31 10.67 5.99
CA ALA A 136 0.04 10.19 4.65
C ALA A 136 -0.08 11.32 3.62
N THR A 137 1.05 11.58 2.97
CA THR A 137 1.18 12.55 1.87
C THR A 137 0.86 11.94 0.51
N HIS A 138 1.00 10.63 0.40
CA HIS A 138 0.74 9.86 -0.81
C HIS A 138 0.01 8.56 -0.42
N VAL A 139 -0.93 8.14 -1.26
CA VAL A 139 -1.59 6.84 -1.13
C VAL A 139 -1.50 6.11 -2.45
N ILE A 140 -0.84 4.95 -2.46
CA ILE A 140 -0.67 4.10 -3.64
C ILE A 140 -1.66 2.93 -3.54
N ASN A 141 -2.66 2.93 -4.42
CA ASN A 141 -3.53 1.79 -4.64
C ASN A 141 -2.83 0.77 -5.54
N VAL A 142 -2.54 -0.40 -4.99
CA VAL A 142 -1.85 -1.50 -5.67
C VAL A 142 -2.90 -2.48 -6.21
N ILE A 143 -2.77 -2.84 -7.50
CA ILE A 143 -3.57 -3.88 -8.15
C ILE A 143 -2.65 -4.86 -8.85
N GLY A 144 -2.79 -6.15 -8.57
CA GLY A 144 -2.12 -7.22 -9.30
C GLY A 144 -2.79 -7.50 -10.64
N MET A 145 -2.09 -7.29 -11.75
CA MET A 145 -2.63 -7.45 -13.11
C MET A 145 -2.85 -8.90 -13.54
N GLY A 146 -2.29 -9.88 -12.82
CA GLY A 146 -2.58 -11.30 -13.01
C GLY A 146 -4.06 -11.69 -12.78
N VAL A 147 -4.87 -10.76 -12.29
CA VAL A 147 -6.33 -10.91 -12.11
C VAL A 147 -7.12 -10.69 -13.40
N LEU A 148 -6.53 -10.07 -14.43
CA LEU A 148 -7.23 -9.75 -15.67
C LEU A 148 -7.73 -11.02 -16.37
N GLY A 149 -9.01 -11.03 -16.74
CA GLY A 149 -9.69 -12.19 -17.34
C GLY A 149 -9.97 -13.35 -16.39
N LYS A 150 -9.57 -13.26 -15.11
CA LYS A 150 -9.92 -14.26 -14.09
C LYS A 150 -11.34 -14.05 -13.59
N PRO A 151 -12.01 -15.10 -13.08
CA PRO A 151 -13.36 -14.97 -12.54
C PRO A 151 -13.37 -14.10 -11.28
N LEU A 152 -14.42 -13.28 -11.13
CA LEU A 152 -14.67 -12.49 -9.93
C LEU A 152 -15.15 -13.39 -8.78
N ASN A 153 -14.20 -14.05 -8.10
CA ASN A 153 -14.47 -14.91 -6.96
C ASN A 153 -13.34 -14.88 -5.93
N SER A 154 -13.47 -15.68 -4.87
CA SER A 154 -12.60 -15.66 -3.69
C SER A 154 -11.19 -16.21 -3.94
N ASP A 155 -10.94 -16.86 -5.07
CA ASP A 155 -9.60 -17.32 -5.47
C ASP A 155 -8.71 -16.16 -5.96
N TRP A 156 -9.34 -15.14 -6.52
CA TRP A 156 -8.65 -14.02 -7.17
C TRP A 156 -8.87 -12.70 -6.45
N VAL A 157 -10.00 -12.55 -5.75
CA VAL A 157 -10.42 -11.29 -5.16
C VAL A 157 -10.74 -11.47 -3.68
N HIS A 158 -10.09 -10.67 -2.84
CA HIS A 158 -10.50 -10.57 -1.45
C HIS A 158 -11.78 -9.73 -1.36
N ARG A 159 -12.89 -10.38 -0.93
CA ARG A 159 -14.25 -9.83 -0.85
C ARG A 159 -14.91 -9.62 -2.23
N PRO A 160 -15.12 -10.70 -3.00
CA PRO A 160 -15.62 -10.62 -4.37
C PRO A 160 -17.03 -10.01 -4.44
N GLU A 161 -17.90 -10.21 -3.45
CA GLU A 161 -19.26 -9.67 -3.42
C GLU A 161 -19.25 -8.14 -3.36
N ARG A 162 -18.31 -7.57 -2.59
CA ARG A 162 -18.14 -6.12 -2.51
C ARG A 162 -17.48 -5.57 -3.77
N ALA A 163 -16.54 -6.30 -4.36
CA ALA A 163 -15.97 -5.94 -5.65
C ALA A 163 -17.05 -5.95 -6.75
N ALA A 164 -17.96 -6.92 -6.75
CA ALA A 164 -19.11 -7.00 -7.65
C ALA A 164 -19.99 -5.74 -7.54
N GLN A 165 -20.33 -5.33 -6.30
CA GLN A 165 -21.11 -4.11 -6.06
C GLN A 165 -20.43 -2.83 -6.60
N LEU A 166 -19.11 -2.70 -6.40
CA LEU A 166 -18.36 -1.51 -6.82
C LEU A 166 -18.06 -1.48 -8.33
N THR A 167 -17.95 -2.65 -8.96
CA THR A 167 -17.60 -2.78 -10.38
C THR A 167 -18.82 -2.95 -11.28
N GLY A 168 -19.93 -3.46 -10.76
CA GLY A 168 -21.12 -3.85 -11.53
C GLY A 168 -20.99 -5.23 -12.21
N LEU A 169 -19.90 -5.96 -11.99
CA LEU A 169 -19.76 -7.34 -12.46
C LEU A 169 -20.60 -8.30 -11.60
N ARG A 170 -21.03 -9.41 -12.18
CA ARG A 170 -21.55 -10.55 -11.41
C ARG A 170 -20.40 -11.42 -10.92
N LEU A 171 -20.65 -12.21 -9.88
CA LEU A 171 -19.70 -13.23 -9.42
C LEU A 171 -19.39 -14.20 -10.56
N ASP A 172 -18.14 -14.66 -10.58
CA ASP A 172 -17.56 -15.54 -11.60
C ASP A 172 -17.46 -14.95 -13.03
N GLU A 173 -17.94 -13.72 -13.26
CA GLU A 173 -17.66 -13.03 -14.52
C GLU A 173 -16.16 -12.70 -14.65
N PRO A 174 -15.61 -12.69 -15.88
CA PRO A 174 -14.24 -12.29 -16.11
C PRO A 174 -14.00 -10.83 -15.66
N ILE A 175 -12.94 -10.62 -14.88
CA ILE A 175 -12.52 -9.29 -14.46
C ILE A 175 -11.92 -8.55 -15.66
N THR A 176 -12.57 -7.47 -16.08
CA THR A 176 -12.17 -6.66 -17.24
C THR A 176 -11.33 -5.44 -16.85
N SER A 177 -10.67 -4.82 -17.84
CA SER A 177 -9.96 -3.55 -17.67
C SER A 177 -10.89 -2.44 -17.15
N GLU A 178 -12.11 -2.37 -17.67
CA GLU A 178 -13.12 -1.39 -17.26
C GLU A 178 -13.52 -1.57 -15.80
N ALA A 179 -13.68 -2.82 -15.36
CA ALA A 179 -13.99 -3.14 -13.97
C ALA A 179 -12.85 -2.73 -13.03
N LEU A 180 -11.59 -2.99 -13.41
CA LEU A 180 -10.42 -2.57 -12.62
C LEU A 180 -10.30 -1.04 -12.54
N ALA A 181 -10.48 -0.34 -13.66
CA ALA A 181 -10.47 1.12 -13.71
C ALA A 181 -11.59 1.72 -12.84
N ARG A 182 -12.81 1.15 -12.92
CA ARG A 182 -13.94 1.55 -12.08
C ARG A 182 -13.60 1.34 -10.61
N LEU A 183 -13.14 0.15 -10.21
CA LEU A 183 -12.79 -0.13 -8.82
C LEU A 183 -11.70 0.82 -8.29
N ALA A 184 -10.67 1.10 -9.08
CA ALA A 184 -9.56 1.97 -8.69
C ALA A 184 -9.98 3.44 -8.47
N ALA A 185 -10.92 3.94 -9.28
CA ALA A 185 -11.39 5.32 -9.22
C ALA A 185 -12.62 5.55 -8.32
N GLN A 186 -13.21 4.49 -7.78
CA GLN A 186 -14.39 4.58 -6.91
C GLN A 186 -14.02 5.16 -5.53
N PRO A 187 -14.75 6.18 -5.03
CA PRO A 187 -14.60 6.70 -3.66
C PRO A 187 -14.73 5.64 -2.56
N ALA A 188 -15.62 4.66 -2.77
CA ALA A 188 -15.80 3.52 -1.86
C ALA A 188 -14.86 2.33 -2.17
N GLY A 189 -14.03 2.46 -3.21
CA GLY A 189 -13.05 1.48 -3.69
C GLY A 189 -11.62 1.99 -3.51
N GLY A 190 -10.89 2.16 -4.61
CA GLY A 190 -9.47 2.50 -4.61
C GLY A 190 -9.10 3.89 -4.10
N LEU A 191 -10.08 4.78 -3.84
CA LEU A 191 -9.88 6.11 -3.24
C LEU A 191 -10.33 6.19 -1.77
N LYS A 192 -10.78 5.07 -1.20
CA LYS A 192 -11.43 5.07 0.11
C LYS A 192 -10.46 5.45 1.22
N GLY A 193 -10.82 6.44 2.02
CA GLY A 193 -10.08 6.83 3.24
C GLY A 193 -8.81 7.64 2.98
N HIS A 194 -8.58 8.10 1.74
CA HIS A 194 -7.42 8.92 1.42
C HIS A 194 -7.47 10.26 2.17
N PRO A 195 -6.40 10.67 2.88
CA PRO A 195 -6.39 11.94 3.58
C PRO A 195 -6.56 13.15 2.65
N PRO A 196 -7.20 14.24 3.09
CA PRO A 196 -7.27 15.48 2.32
C PRO A 196 -5.86 15.99 1.95
N GLY A 197 -5.68 16.35 0.68
CA GLY A 197 -4.39 16.85 0.17
C GLY A 197 -3.33 15.79 -0.11
N ALA A 198 -3.59 14.51 0.20
CA ALA A 198 -2.70 13.42 -0.20
C ALA A 198 -2.75 13.20 -1.71
N GLN A 199 -1.61 12.90 -2.32
CA GLN A 199 -1.55 12.48 -3.72
C GLN A 199 -1.97 11.02 -3.84
N SER A 200 -2.94 10.76 -4.71
CA SER A 200 -3.43 9.40 -4.96
C SER A 200 -2.66 8.81 -6.15
N LEU A 201 -2.25 7.56 -6.06
CA LEU A 201 -1.47 6.89 -7.10
C LEU A 201 -2.05 5.51 -7.38
N LEU A 202 -2.03 5.10 -8.64
CA LEU A 202 -2.35 3.73 -9.05
C LEU A 202 -1.06 3.02 -9.46
N TYR A 203 -0.80 1.89 -8.83
CA TYR A 203 0.30 0.99 -9.18
C TYR A 203 -0.26 -0.32 -9.71
N LEU A 204 -0.03 -0.59 -10.99
CA LEU A 204 -0.47 -1.81 -11.67
C LEU A 204 0.67 -2.82 -11.69
N ASN A 205 0.65 -3.78 -10.78
CA ASN A 205 1.72 -4.77 -10.66
C ASN A 205 1.59 -5.85 -11.75
N LEU A 206 2.54 -5.86 -12.68
CA LEU A 206 2.61 -6.78 -13.82
C LEU A 206 3.28 -8.13 -13.51
N LYS A 207 3.71 -8.38 -12.26
CA LYS A 207 4.44 -9.62 -11.89
C LYS A 207 3.74 -10.88 -12.42
N GLY A 208 4.46 -11.67 -13.20
CA GLY A 208 3.98 -12.93 -13.77
C GLY A 208 3.05 -12.75 -14.98
N SER A 209 3.05 -11.58 -15.60
CA SER A 209 2.21 -11.25 -16.76
C SER A 209 2.93 -10.25 -17.69
N ASP A 210 4.09 -10.66 -18.20
CA ASP A 210 4.93 -9.86 -19.10
C ASP A 210 4.44 -9.86 -20.56
N ALA A 211 3.24 -10.38 -20.81
CA ALA A 211 2.66 -10.40 -22.14
C ALA A 211 2.36 -8.96 -22.60
N PRO A 212 2.67 -8.59 -23.87
CA PRO A 212 2.38 -7.27 -24.39
C PRO A 212 0.91 -6.83 -24.20
N ALA A 213 -0.03 -7.78 -24.30
CA ALA A 213 -1.45 -7.54 -24.07
C ALA A 213 -1.76 -7.05 -22.63
N THR A 214 -1.03 -7.53 -21.62
CA THR A 214 -1.22 -7.10 -20.23
C THR A 214 -0.74 -5.67 -20.02
N LEU A 215 0.36 -5.28 -20.66
CA LEU A 215 0.87 -3.91 -20.61
C LEU A 215 -0.10 -2.93 -21.28
N ASP A 216 -0.69 -3.33 -22.41
CA ASP A 216 -1.69 -2.49 -23.09
C ASP A 216 -2.98 -2.37 -22.28
N ALA A 217 -3.44 -3.46 -21.65
CA ALA A 217 -4.55 -3.40 -20.71
C ALA A 217 -4.24 -2.48 -19.51
N ALA A 218 -3.03 -2.55 -18.95
CA ALA A 218 -2.61 -1.67 -17.86
C ALA A 218 -2.62 -0.19 -18.27
N ARG A 219 -2.15 0.12 -19.48
CA ARG A 219 -2.22 1.48 -20.06
C ARG A 219 -3.67 1.95 -20.25
N GLN A 220 -4.56 1.06 -20.71
CA GLN A 220 -5.99 1.38 -20.85
C GLN A 220 -6.63 1.70 -19.49
N ILE A 221 -6.36 0.87 -18.47
CA ILE A 221 -6.83 1.10 -17.10
C ILE A 221 -6.33 2.45 -16.58
N ALA A 222 -5.03 2.72 -16.71
CA ALA A 222 -4.42 3.98 -16.28
C ALA A 222 -5.09 5.20 -16.94
N ARG A 223 -5.30 5.17 -18.27
CA ARG A 223 -5.99 6.24 -19.00
C ARG A 223 -7.42 6.43 -18.54
N ALA A 224 -8.16 5.32 -18.37
CA ALA A 224 -9.54 5.36 -17.91
C ALA A 224 -9.66 6.00 -16.53
N VAL A 225 -8.76 5.65 -15.60
CA VAL A 225 -8.74 6.24 -14.25
C VAL A 225 -8.39 7.74 -14.30
N LEU A 226 -7.37 8.13 -15.08
CA LEU A 226 -6.96 9.53 -15.22
C LEU A 226 -8.03 10.40 -15.89
N SER A 227 -8.93 9.81 -16.67
CA SER A 227 -10.04 10.53 -17.32
C SER A 227 -11.26 10.77 -16.41
N GLN A 228 -11.29 10.21 -15.19
CA GLN A 228 -12.45 10.37 -14.31
C GLN A 228 -12.45 11.73 -13.58
N PRO A 229 -13.60 12.39 -13.40
CA PRO A 229 -13.70 13.68 -12.73
C PRO A 229 -13.18 13.66 -11.29
N THR A 230 -13.44 12.57 -10.55
CA THR A 230 -12.95 12.35 -9.18
C THR A 230 -11.43 12.26 -9.07
N ALA A 231 -10.75 11.87 -10.16
CA ALA A 231 -9.29 11.84 -10.25
C ALA A 231 -8.68 13.20 -10.65
N SER A 232 -9.51 14.21 -10.96
CA SER A 232 -9.05 15.56 -11.31
C SER A 232 -8.96 16.52 -10.10
N GLU A 233 -9.71 16.26 -9.03
CA GLU A 233 -9.65 17.02 -7.77
C GLU A 233 -8.57 16.49 -6.79
N GLN A 234 -8.27 15.19 -6.86
CA GLN A 234 -7.09 14.60 -6.22
C GLN A 234 -5.96 14.54 -7.24
N THR A 235 -4.70 14.75 -6.85
CA THR A 235 -3.57 14.58 -7.79
C THR A 235 -3.35 13.10 -8.07
N TYR A 236 -4.17 12.50 -8.93
CA TYR A 236 -4.10 11.08 -9.28
C TYR A 236 -3.03 10.86 -10.36
N ARG A 237 -2.05 9.98 -10.13
CA ARG A 237 -1.08 9.57 -11.18
C ARG A 237 -0.98 8.06 -11.27
N ALA A 238 -0.89 7.54 -12.49
CA ALA A 238 -0.65 6.12 -12.72
C ALA A 238 0.85 5.87 -12.91
N VAL A 239 1.38 4.87 -12.20
CA VAL A 239 2.76 4.38 -12.37
C VAL A 239 2.66 2.95 -12.89
N LEU A 240 3.23 2.73 -14.07
CA LEU A 240 3.36 1.40 -14.71
C LEU A 240 4.68 0.76 -14.31
#